data_AF-A0A925G523-F1
#
_entry.id   AF-A0A925G523-F1
#
_cell.length_a   1.000
_cell.length_b   1.000
_cell.length_c   1.000
_cell.angle_alpha   90.00
_cell.angle_beta   90.00
_cell.angle_gamma   90.00
#
_symmetry.space_group_name_H-M   'P 1'
#
loop_
_entity.id
_entity.type
_entity.pdbx_description
1 polymer ?
#
loop_
_entity_poly.entity_id
_entity_poly.type
_entity_poly.pdbx_seq_one_letter_code
_entity_poly.pdbx_strand_id
1 'polypeptide(L)'
;MLLVIFRPPFLLFAVVFLGLYGCASIQHPTGGPRDSVAPQIIRESPKNFTTSFKGDEINIQFDEYYKLTNAFKEISVSPAMEKAPIFKVKKKVLNIQFMEKLEDSTTYTINFGNALSDFNEGNLIKNYMYVLSTGNKIDSLSISGTVVDAITKEPVLNATVFLLPVNQDTLFGKKRASLFTTTDSSGNYSLKYLRNNTYS
;
A
#
# COMPACT_ATOMS: atom_id res chain seq x y z
N MET A 1 69.51 11.02 -60.13
CA MET A 1 69.08 12.12 -59.24
C MET A 1 67.76 11.71 -58.61
N LEU A 2 67.80 11.05 -57.44
CA LEU A 2 66.59 10.61 -56.72
C LEU A 2 66.19 11.73 -55.75
N LEU A 3 65.01 12.30 -55.95
CA LEU A 3 64.46 13.36 -55.10
C LEU A 3 63.87 12.71 -53.84
N VAL A 4 64.64 12.72 -52.75
CA VAL A 4 64.18 12.26 -51.44
C VAL A 4 63.25 13.33 -50.86
N ILE A 5 61.94 13.10 -50.97
CA ILE A 5 60.92 13.97 -50.41
C ILE A 5 60.93 13.80 -48.90
N PHE A 6 61.55 14.76 -48.20
CA PHE A 6 61.57 14.83 -46.74
C PHE A 6 60.16 15.20 -46.26
N ARG A 7 59.32 14.20 -45.98
CA ARG A 7 57.98 14.41 -45.40
C ARG A 7 58.16 14.90 -43.95
N PRO A 8 57.76 16.15 -43.62
CA PRO A 8 57.97 16.68 -42.28
C PRO A 8 57.09 15.90 -41.29
N PRO A 9 57.62 15.40 -40.17
CA PRO A 9 56.87 14.64 -39.17
C PRO A 9 55.79 15.47 -38.45
N PHE A 10 55.74 16.79 -38.70
CA PHE A 10 54.76 17.73 -38.17
C PHE A 10 53.32 17.40 -38.54
N LEU A 11 53.08 16.85 -39.73
CA LEU A 11 51.73 16.51 -40.21
C LEU A 11 51.13 15.34 -39.41
N LEU A 12 51.96 14.39 -38.98
CA LEU A 12 51.53 13.27 -38.15
C LEU A 12 51.21 13.73 -36.72
N PHE A 13 52.01 14.68 -36.19
CA PHE A 13 51.82 15.27 -34.86
C PHE A 13 50.54 16.12 -34.77
N ALA A 14 50.21 16.85 -35.85
CA ALA A 14 48.98 17.66 -35.92
C ALA A 14 47.72 16.80 -35.90
N VAL A 15 47.71 15.63 -36.57
CA VAL A 15 46.57 14.70 -36.58
C VAL A 15 46.35 14.06 -35.21
N VAL A 16 47.42 13.73 -34.48
CA VAL A 16 47.33 13.20 -33.11
C VAL A 16 46.78 14.25 -32.13
N PHE A 17 47.17 15.52 -32.28
CA PHE A 17 46.64 16.61 -31.45
C PHE A 17 45.15 16.90 -31.70
N LEU A 18 44.66 16.71 -32.93
CA LEU A 18 43.23 16.87 -33.25
C LEU A 18 42.33 15.79 -32.59
N GLY A 19 42.87 14.60 -32.30
CA GLY A 19 42.13 13.50 -31.65
C GLY A 19 41.87 13.70 -30.15
N LEU A 20 42.57 14.64 -29.50
CA LEU A 20 42.43 14.92 -28.06
C LEU A 20 41.32 15.93 -27.73
N TYR A 21 40.66 16.52 -28.74
CA TYR A 21 39.54 17.45 -28.57
C TYR A 21 38.16 16.75 -28.52
N GLY A 22 38.13 15.46 -28.15
CA GLY A 22 36.89 14.72 -27.91
C GLY A 22 36.27 15.10 -26.56
N CYS A 23 35.41 16.12 -26.56
CA CYS A 23 34.62 16.48 -25.39
C CYS A 23 33.43 15.51 -25.26
N ALA A 24 33.65 14.33 -24.68
CA ALA A 24 32.55 13.44 -24.29
C ALA A 24 31.99 13.95 -22.95
N SER A 25 30.97 14.81 -22.99
CA SER A 25 30.27 15.20 -21.77
C SER A 25 29.51 14.00 -21.23
N ILE A 26 29.78 13.61 -19.98
CA ILE A 26 28.97 12.62 -19.26
C ILE A 26 27.56 13.21 -19.13
N GLN A 27 26.65 12.79 -19.99
CA GLN A 27 25.23 13.03 -19.79
C GLN A 27 24.70 11.89 -18.92
N HIS A 28 24.02 12.24 -17.85
CA HIS A 28 23.27 11.25 -17.09
C HIS A 28 22.20 10.69 -18.02
N PRO A 29 22.02 9.37 -18.10
CA PRO A 29 20.91 8.82 -18.86
C PRO A 29 19.61 9.44 -18.30
N THR A 30 18.85 10.11 -19.16
CA THR A 30 17.50 10.52 -18.79
C THR A 30 16.69 9.24 -18.61
N GLY A 31 16.17 9.04 -17.39
CA GLY A 31 15.31 7.90 -17.09
C GLY A 31 14.08 7.86 -17.99
N GLY A 32 13.43 6.70 -18.03
CA GLY A 32 12.11 6.57 -18.65
C GLY A 32 11.05 7.44 -17.95
N PRO A 33 9.83 7.52 -18.51
CA PRO A 33 8.72 8.18 -17.84
C PRO A 33 8.48 7.55 -16.46
N ARG A 34 8.12 8.38 -15.48
CA ARG A 34 7.81 7.93 -14.12
C ARG A 34 6.60 6.99 -14.16
N ASP A 35 6.69 5.87 -13.45
CA ASP A 35 5.54 4.98 -13.25
C ASP A 35 4.52 5.59 -12.29
N SER A 36 3.24 5.47 -12.63
CA SER A 36 2.11 5.97 -11.85
C SER A 36 1.10 4.89 -11.50
N VAL A 37 1.33 3.64 -11.93
CA VAL A 37 0.44 2.51 -11.68
C VAL A 37 0.77 1.90 -10.32
N ALA A 38 -0.27 1.55 -9.57
CA ALA A 38 -0.14 0.86 -8.29
C ALA A 38 -0.02 -0.66 -8.49
N PRO A 39 0.60 -1.40 -7.55
CA PRO A 39 0.74 -2.85 -7.65
C PRO A 39 -0.62 -3.53 -7.73
N GLN A 40 -0.70 -4.63 -8.48
CA GLN A 40 -1.93 -5.42 -8.61
C GLN A 40 -1.85 -6.71 -7.78
N ILE A 41 -2.96 -7.07 -7.16
CA ILE A 41 -3.11 -8.33 -6.45
C ILE A 41 -3.44 -9.42 -7.46
N ILE A 42 -2.55 -10.40 -7.60
CA ILE A 42 -2.71 -11.50 -8.56
C ILE A 42 -3.28 -12.76 -7.92
N ARG A 43 -3.10 -12.95 -6.61
CA ARG A 43 -3.61 -14.12 -5.90
C ARG A 43 -3.75 -13.85 -4.41
N GLU A 44 -4.78 -14.46 -3.83
CA GLU A 44 -5.00 -14.48 -2.39
C GLU A 44 -5.23 -15.94 -1.96
N SER A 45 -4.59 -16.36 -0.87
CA SER A 45 -4.75 -17.69 -0.29
C SER A 45 -4.87 -17.60 1.24
N PRO A 46 -6.05 -17.86 1.83
CA PRO A 46 -7.31 -18.15 1.14
C PRO A 46 -7.81 -16.96 0.29
N LYS A 47 -8.82 -17.17 -0.55
CA LYS A 47 -9.39 -16.10 -1.39
C LYS A 47 -10.04 -15.03 -0.49
N ASN A 48 -9.97 -13.76 -0.84
CA ASN A 48 -10.77 -12.75 -0.14
C ASN A 48 -12.26 -13.13 -0.17
N PHE A 49 -12.99 -12.80 0.89
CA PHE A 49 -14.36 -13.23 1.17
C PHE A 49 -14.53 -14.74 1.43
N THR A 50 -13.49 -15.43 1.88
CA THR A 50 -13.62 -16.83 2.32
C THR A 50 -14.47 -16.94 3.59
N THR A 51 -15.43 -17.86 3.58
CA THR A 51 -16.20 -18.29 4.76
C THR A 51 -15.64 -19.58 5.34
N SER A 52 -16.01 -19.90 6.57
CA SER A 52 -15.62 -21.11 7.29
C SER A 52 -14.09 -21.27 7.36
N PHE A 53 -13.39 -20.14 7.49
CA PHE A 53 -11.94 -20.10 7.63
C PHE A 53 -11.52 -20.75 8.95
N LYS A 54 -10.56 -21.67 8.87
CA LYS A 54 -10.04 -22.45 10.02
C LYS A 54 -8.52 -22.31 10.20
N GLY A 55 -7.85 -21.57 9.33
CA GLY A 55 -6.41 -21.37 9.39
C GLY A 55 -6.03 -20.22 10.32
N ASP A 56 -4.75 -19.90 10.32
CA ASP A 56 -4.14 -18.79 11.05
C ASP A 56 -3.23 -17.92 10.14
N GLU A 57 -3.20 -18.22 8.84
CA GLU A 57 -2.32 -17.58 7.87
C GLU A 57 -3.09 -17.15 6.61
N ILE A 58 -2.76 -15.96 6.09
CA ILE A 58 -3.21 -15.44 4.80
C ILE A 58 -1.99 -15.04 3.98
N ASN A 59 -1.98 -15.41 2.70
CA ASN A 59 -0.97 -14.99 1.74
C ASN A 59 -1.60 -14.20 0.60
N ILE A 60 -1.12 -12.98 0.37
CA ILE A 60 -1.55 -12.10 -0.72
C ILE A 60 -0.36 -11.89 -1.64
N GLN A 61 -0.50 -12.23 -2.91
CA GLN A 61 0.55 -12.14 -3.91
C GLN A 61 0.27 -10.97 -4.86
N PHE A 62 1.32 -10.21 -5.14
CA PHE A 62 1.34 -9.05 -6.03
C PHE A 62 2.10 -9.37 -7.33
N ASP A 63 1.82 -8.64 -8.39
CA ASP A 63 2.52 -8.70 -9.68
C ASP A 63 3.93 -8.10 -9.64
N GLU A 64 4.18 -7.14 -8.75
CA GLU A 64 5.46 -6.47 -8.55
C GLU A 64 5.94 -6.43 -7.08
N TYR A 65 7.12 -5.83 -6.86
CA TYR A 65 7.63 -5.62 -5.51
C TYR A 65 6.90 -4.44 -4.85
N TYR A 66 6.49 -4.63 -3.60
CA TYR A 66 5.76 -3.64 -2.84
C TYR A 66 6.41 -3.45 -1.46
N LYS A 67 5.99 -2.41 -0.76
CA LYS A 67 6.39 -2.14 0.63
C LYS A 67 5.19 -1.79 1.49
N LEU A 68 5.33 -2.08 2.78
CA LEU A 68 4.40 -1.67 3.82
C LEU A 68 4.90 -0.37 4.48
N THR A 69 4.14 0.71 4.32
CA THR A 69 4.43 2.02 4.91
C THR A 69 3.56 2.22 6.14
N ASN A 70 4.18 2.58 7.28
CA ASN A 70 3.46 2.86 8.53
C ASN A 70 2.42 1.79 8.90
N ALA A 71 2.74 0.51 8.73
CA ALA A 71 1.79 -0.60 8.89
C ALA A 71 1.01 -0.55 10.20
N PHE A 72 1.67 -0.20 11.31
CA PHE A 72 1.01 -0.04 12.61
C PHE A 72 -0.06 1.06 12.60
N LYS A 73 0.15 2.16 11.86
CA LYS A 73 -0.79 3.30 11.78
C LYS A 73 -1.87 3.09 10.72
N GLU A 74 -1.54 2.50 9.58
CA GLU A 74 -2.44 2.42 8.43
C GLU A 74 -3.29 1.14 8.42
N ILE A 75 -2.75 0.03 8.91
CA ILE A 75 -3.46 -1.25 8.90
C ILE A 75 -4.31 -1.37 10.17
N SER A 76 -5.56 -1.77 9.98
CA SER A 76 -6.48 -2.12 11.07
C SER A 76 -7.12 -3.47 10.85
N VAL A 77 -7.37 -4.15 11.96
CA VAL A 77 -8.06 -5.45 11.99
C VAL A 77 -9.27 -5.29 12.88
N SER A 78 -10.46 -5.55 12.33
CA SER A 78 -11.72 -5.56 13.05
C SER A 78 -12.31 -6.96 13.05
N PRO A 79 -12.79 -7.46 14.21
CA PRO A 79 -12.72 -6.82 15.53
C PRO A 79 -11.30 -6.64 16.03
N ALA A 80 -11.16 -5.77 17.01
CA ALA A 80 -9.91 -5.61 17.74
C ALA A 80 -9.50 -6.94 18.38
N MET A 81 -8.27 -7.35 18.09
CA MET A 81 -7.62 -8.55 18.63
C MET A 81 -6.75 -8.17 19.83
N GLU A 82 -6.54 -9.09 20.78
CA GLU A 82 -5.60 -8.85 21.89
C GLU A 82 -4.16 -8.88 21.38
N LYS A 83 -3.86 -9.83 20.49
CA LYS A 83 -2.58 -9.92 19.78
C LYS A 83 -2.78 -9.56 18.31
N ALA A 84 -2.19 -8.42 17.92
CA ALA A 84 -2.19 -7.99 16.53
C ALA A 84 -1.52 -9.03 15.61
N PRO A 85 -2.04 -9.23 14.38
CA PRO A 85 -1.38 -10.08 13.40
C PRO A 85 0.02 -9.60 13.03
N ILE A 86 0.89 -10.53 12.65
CA ILE A 86 2.21 -10.19 12.10
C ILE A 86 2.13 -10.13 10.58
N PHE A 87 2.53 -9.00 10.02
CA PHE A 87 2.62 -8.76 8.59
C PHE A 87 4.07 -8.93 8.13
N LYS A 88 4.34 -9.94 7.29
CA LYS A 88 5.68 -10.24 6.77
C LYS A 88 5.71 -10.10 5.25
N VAL A 89 6.57 -9.22 4.76
CA VAL A 89 6.84 -9.07 3.33
C VAL A 89 7.89 -10.09 2.90
N LYS A 90 7.58 -10.93 1.92
CA LYS A 90 8.51 -11.88 1.29
C LYS A 90 8.45 -11.72 -0.22
N LYS A 91 9.42 -11.00 -0.80
CA LYS A 91 9.42 -10.64 -2.22
C LYS A 91 8.08 -9.97 -2.61
N LYS A 92 7.32 -10.58 -3.51
CA LYS A 92 6.01 -10.11 -3.99
C LYS A 92 4.83 -10.72 -3.21
N VAL A 93 5.06 -11.29 -2.02
CA VAL A 93 4.02 -11.92 -1.18
C VAL A 93 3.94 -11.21 0.16
N LEU A 94 2.72 -10.87 0.57
CA LEU A 94 2.38 -10.46 1.94
C LEU A 94 1.84 -11.67 2.68
N ASN A 95 2.56 -12.05 3.72
CA ASN A 95 2.13 -13.07 4.67
C ASN A 95 1.54 -12.39 5.91
N ILE A 96 0.33 -12.75 6.28
CA ILE A 96 -0.38 -12.26 7.46
C ILE A 96 -0.61 -13.45 8.38
N GLN A 97 -0.01 -13.39 9.58
CA GLN A 97 -0.13 -14.44 10.59
C GLN A 97 -0.98 -13.95 11.76
N PHE A 98 -2.08 -14.63 12.05
CA PHE A 98 -2.84 -14.43 13.27
C PHE A 98 -2.10 -15.04 14.46
N MET A 99 -1.94 -14.25 15.53
CA MET A 99 -1.13 -14.62 16.70
C MET A 99 -1.95 -15.22 17.86
N GLU A 100 -3.25 -15.36 17.63
CA GLU A 100 -4.22 -15.96 18.53
C GLU A 100 -5.34 -16.60 17.73
N LYS A 101 -6.11 -17.47 18.39
CA LYS A 101 -7.24 -18.15 17.78
C LYS A 101 -8.34 -17.13 17.47
N LEU A 102 -8.85 -17.18 16.25
CA LEU A 102 -9.99 -16.38 15.82
C LEU A 102 -11.27 -16.81 16.54
N GLU A 103 -12.13 -15.85 16.87
CA GLU A 103 -13.45 -16.10 17.43
C GLU A 103 -14.30 -16.88 16.42
N ASP A 104 -15.21 -17.71 16.93
CA ASP A 104 -16.09 -18.50 16.06
C ASP A 104 -17.21 -17.63 15.47
N SER A 105 -17.75 -18.06 14.32
CA SER A 105 -18.89 -17.45 13.64
C SER A 105 -18.78 -15.92 13.40
N THR A 106 -17.61 -15.49 12.94
CA THR A 106 -17.14 -14.12 13.14
C THR A 106 -16.45 -13.57 11.88
N THR A 107 -16.92 -12.42 11.39
CA THR A 107 -16.34 -11.73 10.22
C THR A 107 -15.15 -10.89 10.62
N TYR A 108 -13.98 -11.16 10.06
CA TYR A 108 -12.79 -10.33 10.21
C TYR A 108 -12.55 -9.48 8.97
N THR A 109 -12.24 -8.21 9.17
CA THR A 109 -11.80 -7.29 8.12
C THR A 109 -10.40 -6.79 8.44
N ILE A 110 -9.50 -6.87 7.47
CA ILE A 110 -8.17 -6.25 7.51
C ILE A 110 -8.19 -5.11 6.51
N ASN A 111 -8.27 -3.88 7.00
CA ASN A 111 -8.21 -2.67 6.18
C ASN A 111 -6.76 -2.19 6.11
N PHE A 112 -6.22 -2.03 4.90
CA PHE A 112 -4.83 -1.63 4.71
C PHE A 112 -4.61 -0.13 4.68
N GLY A 113 -5.66 0.70 4.64
CA GLY A 113 -5.53 2.15 4.56
C GLY A 113 -4.60 2.56 3.40
N ASN A 114 -3.55 3.31 3.70
CA ASN A 114 -2.48 3.67 2.75
C ASN A 114 -1.18 2.88 2.98
N ALA A 115 -1.24 1.69 3.57
CA ALA A 115 -0.05 0.92 3.92
C ALA A 115 0.66 0.31 2.70
N LEU A 116 -0.07 -0.01 1.64
CA LEU A 116 0.46 -0.73 0.48
C LEU A 116 0.85 0.24 -0.62
N SER A 117 2.11 0.19 -1.04
CA SER A 117 2.64 0.95 -2.17
C SER A 117 3.65 0.13 -2.96
N ASP A 118 3.86 0.45 -4.23
CA ASP A 118 4.99 -0.10 -4.97
C ASP A 118 6.33 0.32 -4.33
N PHE A 119 7.38 -0.43 -4.64
CA PHE A 119 8.67 -0.23 -4.02
C PHE A 119 9.37 1.06 -4.48
N ASN A 120 9.24 1.41 -5.76
CA ASN A 120 10.06 2.38 -6.48
C ASN A 120 9.46 3.81 -6.45
N GLU A 121 8.22 4.00 -6.91
CA GLU A 121 7.56 5.30 -7.10
C GLU A 121 6.57 5.65 -5.97
N GLY A 122 6.15 4.66 -5.18
CA GLY A 122 5.28 4.84 -4.01
C GLY A 122 3.79 5.00 -4.33
N ASN A 123 3.34 4.55 -5.51
CA ASN A 123 1.96 4.46 -5.94
C ASN A 123 1.16 3.55 -4.99
N LEU A 124 0.16 4.15 -4.34
CA LEU A 124 -0.62 3.51 -3.28
C LEU A 124 -1.71 2.60 -3.85
N ILE A 125 -1.88 1.43 -3.23
CA ILE A 125 -3.11 0.65 -3.36
C ILE A 125 -4.13 1.22 -2.39
N LYS A 126 -5.03 2.08 -2.89
CA LYS A 126 -6.07 2.71 -2.07
C LYS A 126 -7.21 1.74 -1.77
N ASN A 127 -7.77 1.85 -0.57
CA ASN A 127 -9.01 1.18 -0.16
C ASN A 127 -8.99 -0.35 -0.27
N TYR A 128 -7.81 -0.97 -0.24
CA TYR A 128 -7.73 -2.43 -0.23
C TYR A 128 -8.10 -2.97 1.14
N MET A 129 -9.00 -3.95 1.14
CA MET A 129 -9.51 -4.60 2.33
C MET A 129 -9.64 -6.09 2.07
N TYR A 130 -9.14 -6.87 3.03
CA TYR A 130 -9.26 -8.32 3.03
C TYR A 130 -10.30 -8.73 4.08
N VAL A 131 -11.30 -9.51 3.68
CA VAL A 131 -12.44 -9.92 4.50
C VAL A 131 -12.53 -11.43 4.53
N LEU A 132 -12.73 -12.00 5.71
CA LEU A 132 -13.00 -13.42 5.88
C LEU A 132 -14.03 -13.64 6.98
N SER A 133 -14.58 -14.85 7.06
CA SER A 133 -15.40 -15.28 8.20
C SER A 133 -15.00 -16.66 8.67
N THR A 134 -14.91 -16.83 9.99
CA THR A 134 -14.81 -18.16 10.62
C THR A 134 -16.16 -18.89 10.59
N GLY A 135 -17.27 -18.16 10.42
CA GLY A 135 -18.62 -18.70 10.24
C GLY A 135 -18.96 -19.02 8.79
N ASN A 136 -20.21 -19.40 8.54
CA ASN A 136 -20.71 -19.72 7.20
C ASN A 136 -21.17 -18.50 6.38
N LYS A 137 -21.08 -17.29 6.94
CA LYS A 137 -21.51 -16.03 6.30
C LYS A 137 -20.58 -14.88 6.64
N ILE A 138 -20.57 -13.86 5.78
CA ILE A 138 -19.90 -12.58 6.01
C ILE A 138 -20.96 -11.56 6.41
N ASP A 139 -20.68 -10.78 7.44
CA ASP A 139 -21.53 -9.68 7.86
C ASP A 139 -21.59 -8.62 6.76
N SER A 140 -22.75 -8.03 6.54
CA SER A 140 -23.00 -7.17 5.37
C SER A 140 -23.43 -5.75 5.74
N LEU A 141 -23.52 -5.41 7.03
CA LEU A 141 -23.94 -4.07 7.43
C LEU A 141 -22.86 -3.05 7.03
N SER A 142 -23.30 -1.83 6.77
CA SER A 142 -22.42 -0.73 6.37
C SER A 142 -22.94 0.59 6.89
N ILE A 143 -22.02 1.51 7.17
CA ILE A 143 -22.30 2.91 7.50
C ILE A 143 -21.55 3.78 6.51
N SER A 144 -22.20 4.81 5.97
CA SER A 144 -21.61 5.74 5.02
C SER A 144 -22.15 7.14 5.25
N GLY A 145 -21.38 8.13 4.84
CA GLY A 145 -21.78 9.54 4.91
C GLY A 145 -20.77 10.45 4.23
N THR A 146 -20.90 11.75 4.50
CA THR A 146 -20.03 12.79 3.95
C THR A 146 -19.51 13.67 5.08
N VAL A 147 -18.22 13.98 5.05
CA VAL A 147 -17.56 14.92 5.97
C VAL A 147 -17.32 16.24 5.24
N VAL A 148 -17.80 17.32 5.83
CA VAL A 148 -17.58 18.69 5.36
C VAL A 148 -16.97 19.54 6.47
N ASP A 149 -16.19 20.55 6.09
CA ASP A 149 -15.67 21.54 7.01
C ASP A 149 -16.84 22.34 7.63
N ALA A 150 -16.80 22.54 8.94
CA ALA A 150 -17.89 23.18 9.66
C ALA A 150 -18.08 24.65 9.27
N ILE A 151 -17.00 25.33 8.87
CA ILE A 151 -16.96 26.76 8.52
C ILE A 151 -17.20 26.93 7.02
N THR A 152 -16.37 26.30 6.18
CA THR A 152 -16.42 26.51 4.71
C THR A 152 -17.54 25.72 4.03
N LYS A 153 -18.06 24.67 4.69
CA LYS A 153 -19.01 23.69 4.14
C LYS A 153 -18.46 22.89 2.95
N GLU A 154 -17.15 22.95 2.72
CA GLU A 154 -16.50 22.20 1.64
C GLU A 154 -16.20 20.76 2.07
N PRO A 155 -16.21 19.79 1.14
CA PRO A 155 -15.83 18.42 1.44
C PRO A 155 -14.39 18.32 1.93
N VAL A 156 -14.15 17.49 2.95
CA VAL A 156 -12.81 17.30 3.50
C VAL A 156 -12.18 16.05 2.90
N LEU A 157 -11.07 16.22 2.18
CA LEU A 157 -10.26 15.10 1.67
C LEU A 157 -9.41 14.49 2.79
N ASN A 158 -9.33 13.16 2.84
CA ASN A 158 -8.50 12.38 3.77
C ASN A 158 -8.79 12.62 5.27
N ALA A 159 -10.01 13.04 5.63
CA ALA A 159 -10.45 13.04 7.03
C ALA A 159 -10.63 11.60 7.51
N THR A 160 -10.11 11.28 8.70
CA THR A 160 -10.31 9.96 9.32
C THR A 160 -11.63 9.92 10.07
N VAL A 161 -12.49 8.97 9.70
CA VAL A 161 -13.75 8.69 10.38
C VAL A 161 -13.59 7.41 11.18
N PHE A 162 -13.78 7.49 12.48
CA PHE A 162 -13.79 6.35 13.38
C PHE A 162 -15.21 5.87 13.62
N LEU A 163 -15.39 4.57 13.83
CA LEU A 163 -16.61 3.97 14.30
C LEU A 163 -16.29 3.13 15.53
N LEU A 164 -16.86 3.49 16.68
CA LEU A 164 -16.48 2.90 17.97
C LEU A 164 -17.62 2.04 18.50
N PRO A 165 -17.43 0.73 18.75
CA PRO A 165 -18.42 -0.07 19.45
C PRO A 165 -18.69 0.53 20.84
N VAL A 166 -19.95 0.79 21.20
CA VAL A 166 -20.29 1.44 22.49
C VAL A 166 -19.83 0.59 23.70
N ASN A 167 -19.77 -0.73 23.53
CA ASN A 167 -19.28 -1.65 24.54
C ASN A 167 -17.74 -1.69 24.66
N GLN A 168 -17.01 -1.10 23.72
CA GLN A 168 -15.59 -0.83 23.84
C GLN A 168 -15.45 0.59 24.38
N ASP A 169 -15.31 0.73 25.70
CA ASP A 169 -15.06 2.03 26.34
C ASP A 169 -13.67 2.54 25.93
N THR A 170 -13.59 3.15 24.74
CA THR A 170 -12.36 3.75 24.20
C THR A 170 -12.08 5.15 24.73
N LEU A 171 -13.05 5.78 25.41
CA LEU A 171 -12.88 7.08 26.05
C LEU A 171 -11.98 6.96 27.29
N PHE A 172 -12.01 5.81 27.97
CA PHE A 172 -11.15 5.50 29.11
C PHE A 172 -10.24 4.26 28.92
N GLY A 173 -10.46 3.44 27.88
CA GLY A 173 -9.80 2.16 27.66
C GLY A 173 -8.72 2.16 26.56
N LYS A 174 -7.60 1.51 26.88
CA LYS A 174 -6.32 1.47 26.15
C LYS A 174 -6.33 0.77 24.77
N LYS A 175 -7.49 0.44 24.20
CA LYS A 175 -7.55 -0.31 22.94
C LYS A 175 -7.70 0.64 21.76
N ARG A 176 -6.91 0.41 20.72
CA ARG A 176 -6.95 1.22 19.50
C ARG A 176 -8.24 0.95 18.73
N ALA A 177 -8.87 2.00 18.20
CA ALA A 177 -10.00 1.89 17.30
C ALA A 177 -9.65 1.00 16.09
N SER A 178 -10.39 -0.09 15.92
CA SER A 178 -10.20 -1.09 14.87
C SER A 178 -11.03 -0.82 13.61
N LEU A 179 -12.02 0.05 13.72
CA LEU A 179 -12.92 0.44 12.63
C LEU A 179 -12.71 1.91 12.32
N PHE A 180 -12.04 2.19 11.21
CA PHE A 180 -11.92 3.52 10.65
C PHE A 180 -11.78 3.48 9.13
N THR A 181 -12.02 4.61 8.50
CA THR A 181 -11.80 4.85 7.07
C THR A 181 -11.39 6.30 6.84
N THR A 182 -10.89 6.62 5.66
CA THR A 182 -10.63 8.00 5.22
C THR A 182 -11.66 8.45 4.19
N THR A 183 -11.91 9.74 4.12
CA THR A 183 -12.79 10.34 3.10
C THR A 183 -12.08 10.52 1.76
N ASP A 184 -12.86 10.43 0.67
CA ASP A 184 -12.40 10.79 -0.67
C ASP A 184 -12.40 12.31 -0.92
N SER A 185 -12.08 12.74 -2.14
CA SER A 185 -12.05 14.17 -2.52
C SER A 185 -13.42 14.84 -2.50
N SER A 186 -14.51 14.06 -2.46
CA SER A 186 -15.88 14.54 -2.29
C SER A 186 -16.33 14.45 -0.83
N GLY A 187 -15.42 14.17 0.10
CA GLY A 187 -15.70 14.05 1.53
C GLY A 187 -16.45 12.76 1.90
N ASN A 188 -16.67 11.84 0.96
CA ASN A 188 -17.48 10.66 1.22
C ASN A 188 -16.68 9.58 1.93
N TYR A 189 -17.32 8.85 2.84
CA TYR A 189 -16.75 7.70 3.52
C TYR A 189 -17.72 6.51 3.56
N SER A 190 -17.16 5.30 3.69
CA SER A 190 -17.95 4.07 3.86
C SER A 190 -17.17 3.07 4.69
N LEU A 191 -17.78 2.60 5.79
CA LEU A 191 -17.37 1.42 6.53
C LEU A 191 -18.29 0.26 6.16
N LYS A 192 -17.72 -0.89 5.81
CA LYS A 192 -18.45 -2.06 5.28
C LYS A 192 -18.14 -3.30 6.10
N TYR A 193 -18.98 -4.32 5.93
CA TYR A 193 -18.86 -5.63 6.59
C TYR A 193 -18.90 -5.52 8.13
N LEU A 194 -19.72 -4.59 8.62
CA LEU A 194 -19.94 -4.36 10.03
C LEU A 194 -20.81 -5.46 10.60
N ARG A 195 -20.45 -5.87 11.82
CA ARG A 195 -21.28 -6.79 12.61
C ARG A 195 -22.52 -6.07 13.10
N ASN A 196 -23.55 -6.83 13.46
CA ASN A 196 -24.68 -6.27 14.17
C ASN A 196 -24.26 -5.90 15.61
N ASN A 197 -24.02 -4.62 15.85
CA ASN A 197 -23.63 -4.07 17.14
C ASN A 197 -24.09 -2.60 17.26
N THR A 198 -24.00 -2.03 18.45
CA THR A 198 -24.22 -0.61 18.69
C THR A 198 -22.90 0.14 18.59
N TYR A 199 -22.89 1.20 17.79
CA TYR A 199 -21.71 2.01 17.50
C TYR A 199 -21.96 3.49 17.83
N SER A 200 -20.89 4.21 18.15
CA SER A 200 -20.82 5.66 18.32
C SER A 200 -19.77 6.27 17.39
#